data_AF-A0A9W7STK6-F1
#
_entry.id   AF-A0A9W7STK6-F1
#
_cell.length_a   1.000
_cell.length_b   1.000
_cell.length_c   1.000
_cell.angle_alpha   90.00
_cell.angle_beta   90.00
_cell.angle_gamma   90.00
#
_symmetry.space_group_name_H-M   'P 1'
#
loop_
_entity.id
_entity.type
_entity.pdbx_description
1 polymer ?
#
loop_
_entity_poly.entity_id
_entity_poly.type
_entity_poly.pdbx_seq_one_letter_code
_entity_poly.pdbx_strand_id
1 'polypeptide(L)'
;MTTVSFSLPILTIPIYYALSIYPHGHAIFIASQGKPGAHDNRNPKASSYHDTLKKRLTPRQFAAFERAESCHRNHLENMPLFIATVFAGILAEQRAGEGEIGLGAFCVGWLAIRVLYTANYLVTETIGWSYLRSLLYFAGCGWAFVILWRAAKVLGN
;
A
#
# COMPACT_ATOMS: atom_id res chain seq x y z
N MET A 1 -11.64 32.85 14.14
CA MET A 1 -10.76 31.68 13.92
C MET A 1 -11.27 30.95 12.70
N THR A 2 -10.50 30.90 11.61
CA THR A 2 -10.83 30.12 10.41
C THR A 2 -10.63 28.64 10.72
N THR A 3 -11.71 27.85 10.67
CA THR A 3 -11.61 26.39 10.75
C THR A 3 -11.00 25.88 9.46
N VAL A 4 -9.83 25.25 9.54
CA VAL A 4 -9.24 24.52 8.41
C VAL A 4 -10.11 23.28 8.18
N SER A 5 -10.69 23.17 7.00
CA SER A 5 -11.40 21.96 6.55
C SER A 5 -10.47 21.18 5.61
N PHE A 6 -10.32 19.88 5.86
CA PHE A 6 -9.48 19.00 5.05
C PHE A 6 -10.34 18.11 4.15
N SER A 7 -9.92 17.92 2.90
CA SER A 7 -10.49 16.90 2.03
C SER A 7 -10.05 15.51 2.49
N LEU A 8 -10.99 14.73 3.01
CA LEU A 8 -10.73 13.35 3.46
C LEU A 8 -10.13 12.48 2.34
N PRO A 9 -10.65 12.46 1.09
CA PRO A 9 -10.03 11.73 0.00
C PRO A 9 -8.57 12.14 -0.24
N ILE A 10 -8.25 13.43 -0.23
CA ILE A 10 -6.86 13.89 -0.43
C ILE A 10 -5.96 13.50 0.74
N LEU A 11 -6.44 13.56 1.99
CA LEU A 11 -5.66 13.13 3.17
C LEU A 11 -5.30 11.64 3.12
N THR A 12 -6.09 10.80 2.45
CA THR A 12 -5.76 9.38 2.33
C THR A 12 -4.52 9.11 1.48
N ILE A 13 -4.11 10.03 0.60
CA ILE A 13 -2.90 9.89 -0.25
C ILE A 13 -1.61 9.87 0.59
N PRO A 14 -1.29 10.89 1.42
CA PRO A 14 -0.09 10.84 2.26
C PRO A 14 -0.15 9.72 3.30
N ILE A 15 -1.33 9.37 3.81
CA ILE A 15 -1.50 8.22 4.71
C ILE A 15 -1.14 6.91 4.00
N TYR A 16 -1.64 6.70 2.78
CA TYR A 16 -1.31 5.52 1.99
C TYR A 16 0.19 5.50 1.62
N TYR A 17 0.79 6.66 1.34
CA TYR A 17 2.23 6.75 1.12
C TYR A 17 3.02 6.31 2.35
N ALA A 18 2.69 6.82 3.54
CA ALA A 18 3.33 6.41 4.78
C ALA A 18 3.19 4.89 5.03
N LEU A 19 1.98 4.34 4.81
CA LEU A 19 1.74 2.90 4.86
C LEU A 19 2.57 2.13 3.84
N SER A 20 2.80 2.70 2.66
CA SER A 20 3.62 2.09 1.59
C SER A 20 5.09 2.00 1.99
N ILE A 21 5.60 2.96 2.77
CA ILE A 21 6.99 2.99 3.25
C ILE A 21 7.21 2.04 4.44
N TYR A 22 6.20 1.83 5.28
CA TYR A 22 6.32 1.02 6.50
C TYR A 22 6.97 -0.36 6.30
N PRO A 23 6.60 -1.19 5.30
CA PRO A 23 7.21 -2.50 5.10
C PRO A 23 8.71 -2.41 4.76
N HIS A 24 9.14 -1.37 4.06
CA HIS A 24 10.57 -1.16 3.80
C HIS A 24 11.32 -0.89 5.11
N GLY A 25 10.78 -0.05 5.99
CA GLY A 25 11.34 0.16 7.33
C GLY A 25 11.44 -1.14 8.15
N HIS A 26 10.42 -2.00 8.07
CA HIS A 26 10.44 -3.32 8.69
C HIS A 26 11.52 -4.24 8.07
N ALA A 27 11.68 -4.22 6.75
CA ALA A 27 12.73 -4.95 6.05
C ALA A 27 14.13 -4.49 6.53
N ILE A 28 14.37 -3.19 6.62
CA ILE A 28 15.65 -2.64 7.13
C ILE A 28 15.88 -3.05 8.59
N PHE A 29 14.85 -3.06 9.43
CA PHE A 29 14.96 -3.54 10.81
C PHE A 29 15.41 -5.00 10.88
N ILE A 30 14.84 -5.89 10.05
CA ILE A 30 15.26 -7.29 9.94
C ILE A 30 16.69 -7.38 9.41
N ALA A 31 16.98 -6.70 8.30
CA ALA A 31 18.28 -6.74 7.63
C ALA A 31 19.41 -6.27 8.55
N SER A 32 19.16 -5.29 9.39
CA SER A 32 20.10 -4.73 10.35
C SER A 32 20.11 -5.42 11.72
N GLN A 33 19.32 -6.50 11.90
CA GLN A 33 19.17 -7.21 13.18
C GLN A 33 18.83 -6.25 14.34
N GLY A 34 17.94 -5.29 14.08
CA GLY A 34 17.49 -4.30 15.06
C GLY A 34 18.37 -3.06 15.20
N LYS A 35 19.37 -2.87 14.33
CA LYS A 35 20.29 -1.72 14.34
C LYS A 35 20.20 -0.89 13.05
N PRO A 36 19.06 -0.24 12.75
CA PRO A 36 18.82 0.41 11.46
C PRO A 36 19.87 1.49 11.12
N GLY A 37 20.46 2.17 12.10
CA GLY A 37 21.53 3.16 11.88
C GLY A 37 22.85 2.57 11.36
N ALA A 38 23.04 1.25 11.46
CA ALA A 38 24.20 0.54 10.92
C ALA A 38 23.95 -0.01 9.50
N HIS A 39 22.79 0.26 8.90
CA HIS A 39 22.44 -0.23 7.58
C HIS A 39 23.20 0.56 6.49
N ASP A 40 24.07 -0.13 5.76
CA ASP A 40 24.71 0.43 4.56
C ASP A 40 23.70 0.46 3.39
N ASN A 41 23.22 1.67 3.08
CA ASN A 41 22.23 1.93 2.02
C ASN A 41 22.86 2.50 0.74
N ARG A 42 24.17 2.36 0.53
CA ARG A 42 24.82 2.88 -0.68
C ARG A 42 24.43 2.10 -1.95
N ASN A 43 24.12 0.81 -1.81
CA ASN A 43 23.62 -0.02 -2.90
C ASN A 43 22.71 -1.16 -2.39
N PRO A 44 21.51 -0.83 -1.89
CA PRO A 44 20.63 -1.77 -1.17
C PRO A 44 19.99 -2.84 -2.06
N LYS A 45 20.10 -2.69 -3.40
CA LYS A 45 19.50 -3.60 -4.39
C LYS A 45 20.54 -4.45 -5.13
N ALA A 46 21.82 -4.34 -4.77
CA ALA A 46 22.86 -5.17 -5.36
C ALA A 46 22.66 -6.65 -5.01
N SER A 47 22.97 -7.54 -5.95
CA SER A 47 23.03 -8.98 -5.69
C SER A 47 23.97 -9.31 -4.53
N SER A 48 25.13 -8.62 -4.45
CA SER A 48 26.09 -8.75 -3.36
C SER A 48 25.53 -8.39 -1.98
N TYR A 49 24.59 -7.43 -1.92
CA TYR A 49 23.89 -7.09 -0.69
C TYR A 49 22.96 -8.23 -0.26
N HIS A 50 22.16 -8.77 -1.17
CA HIS A 50 21.30 -9.92 -0.89
C HIS A 50 22.11 -11.16 -0.47
N ASP A 51 23.24 -11.44 -1.11
CA ASP A 51 24.10 -12.56 -0.74
C ASP A 51 24.70 -12.39 0.66
N THR A 52 25.05 -11.15 1.02
CA THR A 52 25.51 -10.83 2.39
C THR A 52 24.39 -11.04 3.41
N LEU A 53 23.16 -10.64 3.10
CA LEU A 53 22.01 -10.90 3.97
C LEU A 53 21.72 -12.39 4.14
N LYS A 54 21.75 -13.19 3.06
CA LYS A 54 21.54 -14.64 3.12
C LYS A 54 22.55 -15.35 4.02
N LYS A 55 23.81 -14.88 4.04
CA LYS A 55 24.86 -15.42 4.91
C LYS A 55 24.67 -15.02 6.38
N ARG A 56 24.14 -13.82 6.63
CA ARG A 56 24.01 -13.25 7.98
C ARG A 56 22.71 -13.64 8.68
N LEU A 57 21.62 -13.74 7.94
CA LEU A 57 20.28 -13.98 8.47
C LEU A 57 19.93 -15.47 8.43
N THR A 58 19.08 -15.90 9.36
CA THR A 58 18.45 -17.22 9.24
C THR A 58 17.55 -17.27 7.99
N PRO A 59 17.26 -18.46 7.44
CA PRO A 59 16.35 -18.58 6.28
C PRO A 59 14.99 -17.93 6.51
N ARG A 60 14.45 -18.06 7.74
CA ARG A 60 13.18 -17.44 8.14
C ARG A 60 13.25 -15.90 8.12
N GLN A 61 14.31 -15.33 8.68
CA GLN A 61 14.52 -13.87 8.69
C GLN A 61 14.75 -13.32 7.27
N PHE A 62 15.54 -14.02 6.46
CA PHE A 62 15.76 -13.61 5.07
C PHE A 62 14.45 -13.62 4.26
N ALA A 63 13.64 -14.68 4.40
CA ALA A 63 12.32 -14.73 3.78
C ALA A 63 11.38 -13.62 4.29
N ALA A 64 11.44 -13.27 5.58
CA ALA A 64 10.67 -12.16 6.13
C ALA A 64 11.10 -10.79 5.57
N PHE A 65 12.42 -10.59 5.38
CA PHE A 65 12.97 -9.42 4.70
C PHE A 65 12.44 -9.31 3.25
N GLU A 66 12.53 -10.40 2.48
CA GLU A 66 12.05 -10.41 1.09
C GLU A 66 10.54 -10.17 0.97
N ARG A 67 9.76 -10.72 1.92
CA ARG A 67 8.32 -10.46 1.99
C ARG A 67 8.05 -8.98 2.27
N ALA A 68 8.74 -8.37 3.22
CA ALA A 68 8.56 -6.97 3.57
C ALA A 68 8.91 -6.03 2.39
N GLU A 69 10.03 -6.27 1.70
CA GLU A 69 10.40 -5.54 0.47
C GLU A 69 9.35 -5.71 -0.65
N SER A 70 8.84 -6.92 -0.82
CA SER A 70 7.82 -7.20 -1.84
C SER A 70 6.49 -6.54 -1.50
N CYS A 71 6.14 -6.42 -0.21
CA CYS A 71 4.97 -5.68 0.25
C CYS A 71 5.10 -4.18 -0.04
N HIS A 72 6.27 -3.59 0.25
CA HIS A 72 6.58 -2.19 -0.06
C HIS A 72 6.42 -1.90 -1.55
N ARG A 73 7.06 -2.71 -2.41
CA ARG A 73 6.97 -2.55 -3.85
C ARG A 73 5.52 -2.67 -4.35
N ASN A 74 4.76 -3.65 -3.85
CA ASN A 74 3.37 -3.79 -4.21
C ASN A 74 2.54 -2.55 -3.80
N HIS A 75 2.79 -1.95 -2.64
CA HIS A 75 2.10 -0.72 -2.27
C HIS A 75 2.38 0.43 -3.25
N LEU A 76 3.64 0.61 -3.63
CA LEU A 76 4.04 1.63 -4.61
C LEU A 76 3.46 1.35 -6.01
N GLU A 77 3.42 0.11 -6.47
CA GLU A 77 2.83 -0.27 -7.75
C GLU A 77 1.31 0.00 -7.82
N ASN A 78 0.60 -0.09 -6.69
CA ASN A 78 -0.83 0.20 -6.61
C ASN A 78 -1.15 1.69 -6.38
N MET A 79 -0.14 2.49 -6.04
CA MET A 79 -0.34 3.90 -5.72
C MET A 79 -0.89 4.71 -6.90
N PRO A 80 -0.44 4.55 -8.16
CA PRO A 80 -1.03 5.25 -9.29
C PRO A 80 -2.52 4.96 -9.45
N LEU A 81 -2.94 3.69 -9.31
CA LEU A 81 -4.35 3.31 -9.39
C LEU A 81 -5.18 3.99 -8.30
N PHE A 82 -4.68 3.97 -7.06
CA PHE A 82 -5.34 4.63 -5.93
C PHE A 82 -5.49 6.14 -6.16
N ILE A 83 -4.39 6.82 -6.48
CA ILE A 83 -4.37 8.28 -6.70
C ILE A 83 -5.30 8.66 -7.85
N ALA A 84 -5.24 7.95 -8.97
CA ALA A 84 -6.13 8.19 -10.11
C ALA A 84 -7.60 8.04 -9.72
N THR A 85 -7.93 7.00 -8.94
CA THR A 85 -9.28 6.75 -8.45
C THR A 85 -9.77 7.86 -7.51
N VAL A 86 -8.90 8.34 -6.62
CA VAL A 86 -9.22 9.46 -5.71
C VAL A 86 -9.58 10.71 -6.51
N PHE A 87 -8.72 11.12 -7.45
CA PHE A 87 -8.95 12.35 -8.21
C PHE A 87 -10.13 12.24 -9.19
N ALA A 88 -10.27 11.12 -9.90
CA ALA A 88 -11.42 10.88 -10.76
C ALA A 88 -12.74 10.87 -9.95
N GLY A 89 -12.70 10.28 -8.76
CA GLY A 89 -13.85 10.26 -7.87
C GLY A 89 -14.21 11.64 -7.33
N ILE A 90 -13.24 12.47 -6.95
CA ILE A 90 -13.49 13.86 -6.52
C ILE A 90 -14.20 14.63 -7.63
N LEU A 91 -13.70 14.53 -8.86
CA LEU A 91 -14.28 15.23 -10.00
C LEU A 91 -15.72 14.76 -10.28
N ALA A 92 -15.97 13.45 -10.16
CA ALA A 92 -17.31 12.90 -10.33
C ALA A 92 -18.28 13.31 -9.21
N GLU A 93 -17.87 13.29 -7.94
CA GLU A 93 -18.73 13.73 -6.83
C GLU A 93 -19.00 15.24 -6.84
N GLN A 94 -18.05 16.05 -7.34
CA GLN A 94 -18.32 17.47 -7.60
C GLN A 94 -19.48 17.70 -8.57
N ARG A 95 -19.73 16.74 -9.48
CA ARG A 95 -20.82 16.81 -10.46
C ARG A 95 -22.10 16.12 -9.99
N ALA A 96 -22.00 14.95 -9.38
CA ALA A 96 -23.16 14.15 -9.00
C ALA A 96 -23.72 14.50 -7.61
N GLY A 97 -22.86 15.00 -6.71
CA GLY A 97 -23.15 15.11 -5.28
C GLY A 97 -22.15 14.32 -4.45
N GLU A 98 -21.83 14.83 -3.26
CA GLU A 98 -20.92 14.16 -2.32
C GLU A 98 -21.46 12.79 -1.92
N GLY A 99 -20.60 11.76 -2.00
CA GLY A 99 -20.95 10.39 -1.63
C GLY A 99 -21.70 9.58 -2.70
N GLU A 100 -22.16 10.19 -3.80
CA GLU A 100 -23.01 9.52 -4.80
C GLU A 100 -22.32 8.32 -5.49
N ILE A 101 -21.00 8.37 -5.67
CA ILE A 101 -20.26 7.23 -6.22
C ILE A 101 -19.60 6.38 -5.13
N GLY A 102 -19.64 6.83 -3.88
CA GLY A 102 -19.05 6.17 -2.72
C GLY A 102 -17.55 6.39 -2.54
N LEU A 103 -17.01 7.54 -2.96
CA LEU A 103 -15.58 7.83 -2.87
C LEU A 103 -15.05 7.77 -1.43
N GLY A 104 -15.77 8.39 -0.48
CA GLY A 104 -15.35 8.41 0.92
C GLY A 104 -15.17 6.99 1.51
N ALA A 105 -16.14 6.11 1.24
CA ALA A 105 -16.08 4.71 1.66
C ALA A 105 -14.92 3.96 0.99
N PHE A 106 -14.68 4.21 -0.30
CA PHE A 106 -13.52 3.66 -1.01
C PHE A 106 -12.20 4.11 -0.39
N CYS A 107 -12.02 5.39 -0.10
CA CYS A 107 -10.76 5.91 0.45
C CYS A 107 -10.42 5.28 1.82
N VAL A 108 -11.40 5.21 2.72
CA VAL A 108 -11.22 4.58 4.04
C VAL A 108 -11.07 3.06 3.91
N GLY A 109 -11.92 2.43 3.10
CA GLY A 109 -11.91 0.98 2.87
C GLY A 109 -10.61 0.50 2.21
N TRP A 110 -10.08 1.26 1.25
CA TRP A 110 -8.79 1.00 0.64
C TRP A 110 -7.68 0.98 1.70
N LEU A 111 -7.60 2.00 2.57
CA LEU A 111 -6.61 2.02 3.64
C LEU A 111 -6.76 0.81 4.57
N ALA A 112 -7.99 0.45 4.97
CA ALA A 112 -8.24 -0.71 5.81
C ALA A 112 -7.78 -2.02 5.14
N ILE A 113 -8.14 -2.23 3.87
CA ILE A 113 -7.71 -3.39 3.08
C ILE A 113 -6.18 -3.43 3.00
N ARG A 114 -5.54 -2.28 2.80
CA ARG A 114 -4.08 -2.22 2.66
C ARG A 114 -3.35 -2.44 3.98
N VAL A 115 -3.90 -2.00 5.13
CA VAL A 115 -3.38 -2.36 6.45
C VAL A 115 -3.48 -3.87 6.69
N LEU A 116 -4.63 -4.48 6.40
CA LEU A 116 -4.81 -5.93 6.52
C LEU A 116 -3.88 -6.69 5.58
N TYR A 117 -3.71 -6.19 4.36
CA TYR A 117 -2.77 -6.73 3.38
C TYR A 117 -1.33 -6.68 3.90
N THR A 118 -0.89 -5.53 4.44
CA THR A 118 0.44 -5.38 5.04
C THR A 118 0.63 -6.37 6.19
N ALA A 119 -0.31 -6.41 7.14
CA ALA A 119 -0.23 -7.30 8.29
C ALA A 119 -0.11 -8.77 7.86
N ASN A 120 -0.97 -9.20 6.95
CA ASN A 120 -0.92 -10.54 6.37
C ASN A 120 0.42 -10.80 5.67
N TYR A 121 0.92 -9.87 4.84
CA TYR A 121 2.17 -10.05 4.09
C TYR A 121 3.37 -10.31 5.02
N LEU A 122 3.47 -9.54 6.11
CA LEU A 122 4.60 -9.63 7.04
C LEU A 122 4.62 -10.96 7.81
N VAL A 123 3.45 -11.47 8.21
CA VAL A 123 3.34 -12.71 9.01
C VAL A 123 3.13 -13.99 8.19
N THR A 124 2.90 -13.88 6.88
CA THR A 124 2.60 -15.05 6.02
C THR A 124 3.81 -15.99 5.91
N GLU A 125 3.66 -17.22 6.40
CA GLU A 125 4.65 -18.30 6.24
C GLU A 125 4.09 -19.53 5.51
N THR A 126 2.78 -19.58 5.26
CA THR A 126 2.12 -20.72 4.60
C THR A 126 1.41 -20.30 3.31
N ILE A 127 1.19 -21.28 2.42
CA ILE A 127 0.48 -21.07 1.16
C ILE A 127 -0.97 -20.61 1.38
N GLY A 128 -1.66 -21.10 2.42
CA GLY A 128 -3.03 -20.69 2.74
C GLY A 128 -3.15 -19.19 3.00
N TRP A 129 -2.24 -18.63 3.79
CA TRP A 129 -2.19 -17.19 4.04
C TRP A 129 -1.89 -16.36 2.78
N SER A 130 -1.19 -16.94 1.80
CA SER A 130 -0.94 -16.29 0.52
C SER A 130 -2.21 -16.11 -0.33
N TYR A 131 -3.22 -16.97 -0.18
CA TYR A 131 -4.51 -16.78 -0.85
C TYR A 131 -5.29 -15.61 -0.26
N LEU A 132 -5.26 -15.44 1.07
CA LEU A 132 -5.87 -14.27 1.71
C LEU A 132 -5.22 -12.97 1.21
N ARG A 133 -3.89 -12.96 1.04
CA ARG A 133 -3.17 -11.84 0.44
C ARG A 133 -3.73 -11.49 -0.95
N SER A 134 -3.86 -12.50 -1.82
CA SER A 134 -4.39 -12.31 -3.17
C SER A 134 -5.83 -11.79 -3.14
N LEU A 135 -6.67 -12.33 -2.25
CA LEU A 135 -8.04 -11.85 -2.07
C LEU A 135 -8.07 -10.36 -1.68
N LEU A 136 -7.26 -9.95 -0.70
CA LEU A 136 -7.16 -8.54 -0.27
C LEU A 136 -6.65 -7.63 -1.39
N TYR A 137 -5.69 -8.10 -2.19
CA TYR A 137 -5.21 -7.39 -3.38
C TYR A 137 -6.33 -7.17 -4.40
N PHE A 138 -7.01 -8.23 -4.82
CA PHE A 138 -8.07 -8.14 -5.81
C PHE A 138 -9.29 -7.38 -5.31
N ALA A 139 -9.62 -7.46 -4.02
CA ALA A 139 -10.69 -6.67 -3.42
C ALA A 139 -10.42 -5.15 -3.53
N GLY A 140 -9.19 -4.71 -3.22
CA GLY A 140 -8.79 -3.31 -3.36
C GLY A 140 -8.83 -2.85 -4.81
N CYS A 141 -8.13 -3.55 -5.70
CA CYS A 141 -8.07 -3.20 -7.13
C CYS A 141 -9.45 -3.22 -7.80
N GLY A 142 -10.26 -4.24 -7.50
CA GLY A 142 -11.62 -4.36 -8.01
C GLY A 142 -12.50 -3.18 -7.58
N TRP A 143 -12.41 -2.77 -6.31
CA TRP A 143 -13.16 -1.60 -5.83
C TRP A 143 -12.70 -0.30 -6.53
N ALA A 144 -11.39 -0.13 -6.75
CA ALA A 144 -10.89 1.01 -7.52
C ALA A 144 -11.50 1.06 -8.93
N PHE A 145 -11.55 -0.08 -9.64
CA PHE A 145 -12.20 -0.15 -10.95
C PHE A 145 -13.70 0.14 -10.90
N VAL A 146 -14.41 -0.26 -9.84
CA VAL A 146 -15.83 0.09 -9.64
C VAL A 146 -16.00 1.62 -9.51
N ILE A 147 -15.15 2.28 -8.71
CA ILE A 147 -15.21 3.74 -8.55
C ILE A 147 -14.86 4.45 -9.86
N LEU A 148 -13.82 4.02 -10.56
CA LEU A 148 -13.45 4.57 -11.87
C LEU A 148 -14.56 4.41 -12.90
N TRP A 149 -15.24 3.25 -12.93
CA TRP A 149 -16.40 3.04 -13.81
C TRP A 149 -17.56 3.97 -13.47
N ARG A 150 -17.88 4.14 -12.17
CA ARG A 150 -18.91 5.10 -11.72
C ARG A 150 -18.54 6.53 -12.09
N ALA A 151 -17.29 6.92 -11.88
CA ALA A 151 -16.78 8.24 -12.25
C ALA A 151 -16.89 8.47 -13.76
N ALA A 152 -16.49 7.50 -14.58
CA ALA A 152 -16.63 7.58 -16.04
C ALA A 152 -18.10 7.79 -16.46
N LYS A 153 -19.06 7.09 -15.84
CA LYS A 153 -20.50 7.27 -16.10
C LYS A 153 -20.98 8.68 -15.75
N VAL A 154 -20.55 9.24 -14.63
CA VAL A 154 -20.95 10.60 -14.21
C VAL A 154 -20.34 11.67 -15.11
N LEU A 155 -19.06 11.53 -15.43
CA LEU A 155 -18.29 12.54 -16.17
C LEU A 155 -18.56 12.52 -17.68
N GLY A 156 -18.98 11.38 -18.24
CA GLY A 156 -19.29 11.25 -19.65
C GLY A 156 -20.70 11.71 -20.06
N ASN A 157 -21.59 11.94 -19.10
CA ASN A 157 -22.89 12.58 -19.36
C ASN A 157 -22.77 14.10 -19.34
#